data_AF-A0A556N0R2-F1
#
_entry.id   AF-A0A556N0R2-F1
#
_cell.length_a   1.000
_cell.length_b   1.000
_cell.length_c   1.000
_cell.angle_alpha   90.00
_cell.angle_beta   90.00
_cell.angle_gamma   90.00
#
_symmetry.space_group_name_H-M   'P 1'
#
loop_
_entity.id
_entity.type
_entity.pdbx_description
1 polymer ?
#
loop_
_entity_poly.entity_id
_entity_poly.type
_entity_poly.pdbx_seq_one_letter_code
_entity_poly.pdbx_strand_id
1 'polypeptide(L)'
;MLWTFSFSLSFCFFCSICLAQSNTWTENSEFFKDQSPYQIGSYLFEDGSFQLSEGNYRFKFNSQGVLDRSLIQLIVEVEGSPDQKTSGCTAFDMKKNIRYTLADNIIHIERMFPDRNNEYKAIPLEKQEHVVKSVWDEYSNNSNHVDAGIITSIEGKIILYQTYFAISTNTHPGMFKPKGINTYMRLSIVNLEDYTVSYEYLLIDVFNPAYGKKKEVLDLFDFKCIGMNAEQELLFSVSKTSFKDRDAPPLSLSDYKGVDYCKSGIDIWSVNLSDYSQKKVYSTVIESVKSASSVSLVFGNGGWLLSWTEPREDYYTFHARRFKLDRDYDVQEATVHFPSREFKLEKSQTPNIRVYKDLIGRELYCTAIPNDPTIFMMDENSVLKIGHNDLLKWDLNKNFVLSDADLLCLPCLKDLSLEENKLLSDLPEAIPSQVPHTRILKLRKVGNTILVLHLESLEEAGKTKQLFLKTGKIEL
;
A
#
# COMPACT_ATOMS: atom_id res chain seq x y z
N MET A 1 -54.10 -49.28 -26.92
CA MET A 1 -53.71 -48.95 -28.31
C MET A 1 -53.24 -47.50 -28.30
N LEU A 2 -52.07 -47.23 -28.88
CA LEU A 2 -51.36 -45.95 -29.02
C LEU A 2 -52.30 -44.75 -29.36
N TRP A 3 -52.03 -43.49 -29.02
CA TRP A 3 -50.86 -42.70 -29.45
C TRP A 3 -50.49 -41.53 -28.51
N THR A 4 -49.19 -41.26 -28.54
CA THR A 4 -48.36 -40.18 -27.97
C THR A 4 -48.64 -38.78 -28.53
N PHE A 5 -48.38 -37.74 -27.73
CA PHE A 5 -47.78 -36.50 -28.22
C PHE A 5 -46.75 -35.97 -27.22
N SER A 6 -45.51 -35.84 -27.70
CA SER A 6 -44.34 -35.29 -27.02
C SER A 6 -44.40 -33.76 -26.98
N PHE A 7 -44.15 -33.16 -25.82
CA PHE A 7 -43.71 -31.75 -25.72
C PHE A 7 -42.91 -31.56 -24.43
N SER A 8 -41.62 -31.85 -24.49
CA SER A 8 -40.68 -31.52 -23.41
C SER A 8 -39.25 -31.56 -23.92
N LEU A 9 -38.81 -30.51 -24.63
CA LEU A 9 -37.38 -30.26 -24.86
C LEU A 9 -37.07 -28.83 -25.33
N SER A 10 -37.55 -27.78 -24.65
CA SER A 10 -37.13 -26.41 -25.00
C SER A 10 -37.13 -25.39 -23.85
N PHE A 11 -37.23 -25.79 -22.58
CA PHE A 11 -37.32 -24.82 -21.46
C PHE A 11 -36.19 -24.91 -20.42
N CYS A 12 -35.05 -25.55 -20.74
CA CYS A 12 -33.93 -25.70 -19.79
C CYS A 12 -32.61 -25.03 -20.23
N PHE A 13 -32.58 -24.15 -21.24
CA PHE A 13 -31.30 -23.66 -21.80
C PHE A 13 -30.99 -22.16 -21.63
N PHE A 14 -31.77 -21.42 -20.86
CA PHE A 14 -31.45 -20.01 -20.56
C PHE A 14 -31.69 -19.65 -19.09
N CYS A 15 -31.04 -20.39 -18.20
CA CYS A 15 -30.51 -19.79 -16.98
C CYS A 15 -29.03 -19.57 -17.24
N SER A 16 -28.63 -18.35 -17.57
CA SER A 16 -27.24 -17.91 -17.46
C SER A 16 -26.87 -17.97 -15.98
N ILE A 17 -26.42 -19.14 -15.51
CA ILE A 17 -25.92 -19.31 -14.16
C ILE A 17 -24.56 -18.62 -14.12
N CYS A 18 -24.49 -17.47 -13.45
CA CYS A 18 -23.25 -16.92 -12.93
C CYS A 18 -22.67 -17.95 -11.94
N LEU A 19 -21.78 -18.80 -12.41
CA LEU A 19 -21.16 -19.87 -11.62
C LEU A 19 -19.84 -19.38 -11.02
N ALA A 20 -19.69 -19.53 -9.70
CA ALA A 20 -18.36 -19.53 -9.10
C ALA A 20 -17.63 -20.81 -9.54
N GLN A 21 -16.39 -20.68 -10.01
CA GLN A 21 -15.56 -21.83 -10.37
C GLN A 21 -14.35 -21.88 -9.45
N SER A 22 -14.14 -23.04 -8.81
CA SER A 22 -12.93 -23.35 -8.02
C SER A 22 -12.14 -24.44 -8.69
N ASN A 23 -10.82 -24.39 -8.56
CA ASN A 23 -10.00 -25.58 -8.72
C ASN A 23 -9.83 -26.32 -7.38
N THR A 24 -9.35 -27.56 -7.46
CA THR A 24 -8.94 -28.34 -6.28
C THR A 24 -7.69 -27.75 -5.64
N TRP A 25 -7.49 -28.03 -4.36
CA TRP A 25 -6.25 -27.68 -3.66
C TRP A 25 -5.04 -28.40 -4.27
N THR A 26 -3.95 -27.65 -4.45
CA THR A 26 -2.64 -28.18 -4.88
C THR A 26 -1.57 -27.91 -3.83
N GLU A 27 -0.86 -28.93 -3.37
CA GLU A 27 0.27 -28.80 -2.45
C GLU A 27 1.56 -28.42 -3.20
N ASN A 28 2.27 -27.40 -2.72
CA ASN A 28 3.47 -26.83 -3.35
C ASN A 28 4.56 -26.53 -2.31
N SER A 29 4.80 -27.47 -1.39
CA SER A 29 5.69 -27.32 -0.24
C SER A 29 7.19 -27.29 -0.59
N GLU A 30 7.58 -27.84 -1.75
CA GLU A 30 9.00 -28.02 -2.13
C GLU A 30 9.79 -26.69 -2.16
N PHE A 31 9.18 -25.62 -2.67
CA PHE A 31 9.87 -24.36 -2.95
C PHE A 31 9.73 -23.31 -1.85
N PHE A 32 8.80 -23.45 -0.92
CA PHE A 32 8.53 -22.42 0.09
C PHE A 32 8.78 -22.91 1.51
N LYS A 33 9.42 -24.08 1.65
CA LYS A 33 9.73 -24.67 2.93
C LYS A 33 10.65 -23.74 3.74
N ASP A 34 10.36 -23.65 5.03
CA ASP A 34 11.14 -22.88 6.00
C ASP A 34 11.11 -21.34 5.82
N GLN A 35 10.27 -20.82 4.91
CA GLN A 35 10.02 -19.40 4.71
C GLN A 35 8.89 -18.88 5.60
N SER A 36 8.96 -17.62 6.02
CA SER A 36 7.79 -17.00 6.66
C SER A 36 6.68 -16.82 5.62
N PRO A 37 5.42 -17.20 5.89
CA PRO A 37 4.31 -17.08 4.93
C PRO A 37 4.16 -15.67 4.34
N TYR A 38 4.42 -14.64 5.15
CA TYR A 38 4.32 -13.23 4.76
C TYR A 38 5.44 -12.76 3.81
N GLN A 39 6.51 -13.56 3.65
CA GLN A 39 7.59 -13.29 2.71
C GLN A 39 7.31 -13.85 1.31
N ILE A 40 6.25 -14.63 1.13
CA ILE A 40 5.84 -15.16 -0.16
C ILE A 40 5.20 -14.03 -0.98
N GLY A 41 5.97 -13.46 -1.89
CA GLY A 41 5.46 -12.46 -2.84
C GLY A 41 4.44 -13.12 -3.77
N SER A 42 3.31 -12.47 -4.00
CA SER A 42 2.24 -13.02 -4.86
C SER A 42 1.73 -11.98 -5.83
N TYR A 43 1.53 -12.40 -7.08
CA TYR A 43 0.99 -11.58 -8.17
C TYR A 43 -0.04 -12.37 -8.97
N LEU A 44 -1.24 -11.83 -9.15
CA LEU A 44 -2.35 -12.47 -9.87
C LEU A 44 -2.58 -11.78 -11.23
N PHE A 45 -2.53 -12.54 -12.32
CA PHE A 45 -2.75 -12.04 -13.68
C PHE A 45 -4.23 -12.01 -14.06
N GLU A 46 -4.58 -11.35 -15.17
CA GLU A 46 -5.98 -11.20 -15.63
C GLU A 46 -6.60 -12.48 -16.19
N ASP A 47 -5.78 -13.44 -16.62
CA ASP A 47 -6.23 -14.76 -17.05
C ASP A 47 -6.50 -15.72 -15.88
N GLY A 48 -6.13 -15.32 -14.66
CA GLY A 48 -6.23 -16.12 -13.44
C GLY A 48 -5.00 -16.99 -13.15
N SER A 49 -3.99 -16.98 -14.02
CA SER A 49 -2.66 -17.48 -13.68
C SER A 49 -2.01 -16.57 -12.63
N PHE A 50 -0.98 -17.05 -11.95
CA PHE A 50 -0.32 -16.28 -10.90
C PHE A 50 1.15 -16.61 -10.77
N GLN A 51 1.88 -15.69 -10.16
CA GLN A 51 3.28 -15.83 -9.83
C GLN A 51 3.46 -15.78 -8.31
N LEU A 52 4.22 -16.74 -7.78
CA LEU A 52 4.76 -16.68 -6.43
C LEU A 52 6.25 -16.37 -6.50
N SER A 53 6.73 -15.59 -5.53
CA SER A 53 8.13 -15.16 -5.44
C SER A 53 8.72 -15.56 -4.10
N GLU A 54 9.91 -16.17 -4.15
CA GLU A 54 10.73 -16.48 -2.99
C GLU A 54 12.09 -15.80 -3.19
N GLY A 55 12.30 -14.66 -2.52
CA GLY A 55 13.47 -13.82 -2.78
C GLY A 55 13.61 -13.49 -4.26
N ASN A 56 14.66 -14.02 -4.89
CA ASN A 56 15.00 -13.82 -6.31
C ASN A 56 14.31 -14.80 -7.27
N TYR A 57 13.72 -15.88 -6.76
CA TYR A 57 13.02 -16.86 -7.60
C TYR A 57 11.60 -16.40 -7.93
N ARG A 58 11.18 -16.72 -9.15
CA ARG A 58 9.82 -16.56 -9.66
C ARG A 58 9.28 -17.92 -10.10
N PHE A 59 8.13 -18.27 -9.57
CA PHE A 59 7.43 -19.53 -9.86
C PHE A 59 6.08 -19.18 -10.48
N LYS A 60 5.80 -19.69 -11.67
CA LYS A 60 4.57 -19.39 -12.41
C LYS A 60 3.61 -20.56 -12.40
N PHE A 61 2.37 -20.26 -12.07
CA PHE A 61 1.30 -21.23 -11.95
C PHE A 61 0.22 -20.87 -12.93
N ASN A 62 -0.31 -21.86 -13.64
CA ASN A 62 -1.48 -21.65 -14.47
C ASN A 62 -2.72 -21.37 -13.60
N SER A 63 -3.85 -21.09 -14.24
CA SER A 63 -5.10 -20.80 -13.54
C SER A 63 -5.62 -21.95 -12.67
N GLN A 64 -5.08 -23.16 -12.79
CA GLN A 64 -5.42 -24.35 -12.01
C GLN A 64 -4.48 -24.57 -10.81
N GLY A 65 -3.50 -23.69 -10.59
CA GLY A 65 -2.52 -23.86 -9.50
C GLY A 65 -1.39 -24.85 -9.82
N VAL A 66 -1.24 -25.25 -11.08
CA VAL A 66 -0.15 -26.14 -11.51
C VAL A 66 1.07 -25.30 -11.89
N LEU A 67 2.21 -25.59 -11.26
CA LEU A 67 3.50 -24.96 -11.54
C LEU A 67 3.99 -25.33 -12.94
N ASP A 68 4.31 -24.33 -13.75
CA ASP A 68 5.08 -24.50 -14.97
C ASP A 68 6.57 -24.47 -14.65
N ARG A 69 7.19 -25.67 -14.56
CA ARG A 69 8.62 -25.81 -14.24
C ARG A 69 9.52 -25.21 -15.31
N SER A 70 9.05 -25.02 -16.55
CA SER A 70 9.83 -24.38 -17.62
C SER A 70 9.95 -22.87 -17.45
N LEU A 71 9.09 -22.27 -16.62
CA LEU A 71 9.03 -20.84 -16.35
C LEU A 71 9.56 -20.47 -14.96
N ILE A 72 10.27 -21.40 -14.30
CA ILE A 72 11.02 -21.08 -13.07
C ILE A 72 12.18 -20.17 -13.46
N GLN A 73 12.20 -18.97 -12.89
CA GLN A 73 13.18 -17.95 -13.22
C GLN A 73 13.88 -17.44 -11.96
N LEU A 74 15.21 -17.29 -12.04
CA LEU A 74 15.99 -16.53 -11.07
C LEU A 74 16.19 -15.11 -11.61
N ILE A 75 15.73 -14.11 -10.88
CA ILE A 75 16.02 -12.70 -11.14
C ILE A 75 17.22 -12.32 -10.29
N VAL A 76 18.37 -12.15 -10.93
CA VAL A 76 19.57 -11.66 -10.25
C VAL A 76 19.44 -10.14 -10.16
N GLU A 77 18.98 -9.68 -9.00
CA GLU A 77 18.88 -8.26 -8.72
C GLU A 77 20.28 -7.63 -8.70
N VAL A 78 20.42 -6.46 -9.34
CA VAL A 78 21.69 -5.74 -9.34
C VAL A 78 21.81 -5.07 -7.99
N GLU A 79 22.78 -5.46 -7.18
CA GLU A 79 23.00 -4.85 -5.88
C GLU A 79 23.67 -3.48 -6.04
N GLY A 80 23.24 -2.52 -5.21
CA GLY A 80 23.93 -1.25 -5.09
C GLY A 80 25.28 -1.38 -4.40
N SER A 81 26.10 -0.33 -4.49
CA SER A 81 27.34 -0.27 -3.73
C SER A 81 27.05 -0.27 -2.23
N PRO A 82 27.84 -0.98 -1.38
CA PRO A 82 27.66 -0.98 0.07
C PRO A 82 27.66 0.42 0.69
N ASP A 83 28.31 1.38 0.03
CA ASP A 83 28.40 2.78 0.41
C ASP A 83 27.10 3.57 0.14
N GLN A 84 26.07 2.93 -0.43
CA GLN A 84 24.85 3.56 -0.91
C GLN A 84 23.60 2.77 -0.53
N LYS A 85 23.15 2.93 0.72
CA LYS A 85 21.85 2.41 1.14
C LYS A 85 20.82 3.53 1.11
N THR A 86 19.79 3.37 0.28
CA THR A 86 18.61 4.25 0.29
C THR A 86 17.39 3.45 0.73
N SER A 87 16.39 4.13 1.33
CA SER A 87 15.08 3.51 1.56
C SER A 87 14.52 2.96 0.25
N GLY A 88 14.04 1.72 0.27
CA GLY A 88 13.42 1.10 -0.90
C GLY A 88 11.92 1.37 -0.96
N CYS A 89 11.36 1.35 -2.16
CA CYS A 89 9.91 1.39 -2.37
C CYS A 89 9.56 0.52 -3.58
N THR A 90 8.31 0.05 -3.63
CA THR A 90 7.80 -0.76 -4.73
C THR A 90 6.45 -0.23 -5.17
N ALA A 91 6.26 -0.08 -6.48
CA ALA A 91 5.00 0.25 -7.11
C ALA A 91 4.66 -0.78 -8.19
N PHE A 92 3.36 -0.98 -8.43
CA PHE A 92 2.87 -1.92 -9.43
C PHE A 92 1.99 -1.17 -10.43
N ASP A 93 2.30 -1.29 -11.72
CA ASP A 93 1.37 -0.97 -12.80
C ASP A 93 0.66 -2.26 -13.18
N MET A 94 -0.49 -2.50 -12.53
CA MET A 94 -1.28 -3.71 -12.73
C MET A 94 -1.83 -3.84 -14.16
N LYS A 95 -2.07 -2.71 -14.85
CA LYS A 95 -2.56 -2.71 -16.23
C LYS A 95 -1.49 -3.21 -17.20
N LYS A 96 -0.23 -2.81 -17.00
CA LYS A 96 0.90 -3.25 -17.83
C LYS A 96 1.59 -4.50 -17.28
N ASN A 97 1.17 -4.97 -16.10
CA ASN A 97 1.81 -6.02 -15.31
C ASN A 97 3.30 -5.73 -15.05
N ILE A 98 3.63 -4.52 -14.59
CA ILE A 98 5.01 -4.13 -14.31
C ILE A 98 5.17 -3.84 -12.83
N ARG A 99 6.22 -4.41 -12.23
CA ARG A 99 6.69 -4.10 -10.88
C ARG A 99 7.91 -3.21 -11.00
N TYR A 100 7.85 -2.08 -10.32
CA TYR A 100 8.97 -1.15 -10.18
C TYR A 100 9.44 -1.18 -8.74
N THR A 101 10.72 -1.47 -8.52
CA THR A 101 11.34 -1.44 -7.20
C THR A 101 12.52 -0.48 -7.22
N LEU A 102 12.52 0.49 -6.32
CA LEU A 102 13.72 1.25 -5.98
C LEU A 102 14.43 0.51 -4.86
N ALA A 103 15.69 0.16 -5.07
CA ALA A 103 16.60 -0.30 -4.01
C ALA A 103 18.00 0.25 -4.31
N ASP A 104 18.67 0.81 -3.31
CA ASP A 104 20.06 1.28 -3.41
C ASP A 104 20.36 2.17 -4.63
N ASN A 105 19.49 3.14 -4.93
CA ASN A 105 19.52 3.99 -6.13
C ASN A 105 19.52 3.25 -7.47
N ILE A 106 18.99 2.03 -7.50
CA ILE A 106 18.73 1.26 -8.70
C ILE A 106 17.23 1.13 -8.86
N ILE A 107 16.73 1.46 -10.05
CA ILE A 107 15.36 1.14 -10.43
C ILE A 107 15.35 -0.21 -11.11
N HIS A 108 14.74 -1.18 -10.42
CA HIS A 108 14.45 -2.50 -10.92
C HIS A 108 13.07 -2.46 -11.57
N ILE A 109 13.02 -2.77 -12.86
CA ILE A 109 11.80 -2.87 -13.66
C ILE A 109 11.62 -4.33 -14.02
N GLU A 110 10.60 -4.96 -13.46
CA GLU A 110 10.22 -6.33 -13.77
C GLU A 110 8.87 -6.32 -14.46
N ARG A 111 8.87 -6.57 -15.76
CA ARG A 111 7.64 -6.79 -16.54
C ARG A 111 7.27 -8.26 -16.45
N MET A 112 6.10 -8.50 -15.89
CA MET A 112 5.59 -9.83 -15.58
C MET A 112 4.70 -10.34 -16.72
N PHE A 113 4.94 -11.57 -17.13
CA PHE A 113 4.14 -12.27 -18.14
C PHE A 113 3.53 -13.55 -17.57
N PRO A 114 2.31 -13.94 -17.95
CA PRO A 114 1.72 -15.20 -17.49
C PRO A 114 2.34 -16.44 -18.15
N ASP A 115 2.79 -16.31 -19.41
CA ASP A 115 3.06 -17.42 -20.34
C ASP A 115 4.53 -17.59 -20.76
N ARG A 116 5.40 -16.69 -20.31
CA ARG A 116 6.85 -16.69 -20.60
C ARG A 116 7.62 -16.06 -19.45
N ASN A 117 8.94 -16.21 -19.37
CA ASN A 117 9.75 -15.58 -18.32
C ASN A 117 9.55 -14.06 -18.24
N ASN A 118 9.70 -13.50 -17.03
CA ASN A 118 9.65 -12.05 -16.82
C ASN A 118 10.81 -11.37 -17.53
N GLU A 119 10.54 -10.18 -18.06
CA GLU A 119 11.58 -9.28 -18.52
C GLU A 119 12.05 -8.44 -17.35
N TYR A 120 13.35 -8.39 -17.13
CA TYR A 120 13.95 -7.66 -16.03
C TYR A 120 15.00 -6.68 -16.54
N LYS A 121 14.92 -5.44 -16.07
CA LYS A 121 15.87 -4.36 -16.36
C LYS A 121 16.23 -3.67 -15.05
N ALA A 122 17.52 -3.46 -14.82
CA ALA A 122 18.01 -2.60 -13.76
C ALA A 122 18.56 -1.32 -14.39
N ILE A 123 18.14 -0.18 -13.86
CA ILE A 123 18.59 1.13 -14.31
C ILE A 123 19.30 1.80 -13.13
N PRO A 124 20.63 1.90 -13.16
CA PRO A 124 21.35 2.63 -12.13
C PRO A 124 21.01 4.11 -12.25
N LEU A 125 20.64 4.73 -11.12
CA LEU A 125 20.45 6.16 -11.08
C LEU A 125 21.78 6.86 -10.76
N GLU A 126 21.89 8.14 -11.15
CA GLU A 126 22.97 9.00 -10.73
C GLU A 126 23.07 8.95 -9.21
N LYS A 127 24.29 8.70 -8.75
CA LYS A 127 24.60 8.66 -7.34
C LYS A 127 24.48 10.07 -6.77
N GLN A 128 23.84 10.20 -5.61
CA GLN A 128 23.89 11.44 -4.86
C GLN A 128 25.23 11.59 -4.13
N GLU A 129 26.34 11.67 -4.88
CA GLU A 129 27.70 11.81 -4.29
C GLU A 129 27.95 13.22 -3.72
N HIS A 130 27.15 14.22 -4.15
CA HIS A 130 27.49 15.64 -4.05
C HIS A 130 26.35 16.57 -3.61
N VAL A 131 25.60 16.19 -2.57
CA VAL A 131 25.01 17.21 -1.67
C VAL A 131 26.14 17.74 -0.75
N VAL A 132 27.17 18.30 -1.41
CA VAL A 132 28.43 18.97 -1.01
C VAL A 132 29.19 18.44 0.22
N LYS A 133 30.27 17.67 -0.03
CA LYS A 133 31.49 17.73 0.79
C LYS A 133 31.99 19.17 0.83
N SER A 134 31.87 19.83 1.98
CA SER A 134 32.60 21.06 2.27
C SER A 134 33.91 20.69 2.95
N VAL A 135 35.04 21.16 2.43
CA VAL A 135 36.38 21.02 3.03
C VAL A 135 36.52 21.84 4.33
N TRP A 136 35.42 22.38 4.87
CA TRP A 136 35.40 23.35 5.97
C TRP A 136 34.39 23.02 7.09
N ASP A 137 33.74 21.85 7.08
CA ASP A 137 32.78 21.48 8.14
C ASP A 137 32.80 19.97 8.42
N GLU A 138 33.29 19.56 9.60
CA GLU A 138 33.41 18.16 10.05
C GLU A 138 32.08 17.54 10.53
N TYR A 139 30.96 18.28 10.53
CA TYR A 139 29.72 17.86 11.23
C TYR A 139 28.44 17.75 10.39
N SER A 140 28.49 17.81 9.06
CA SER A 140 27.28 17.71 8.20
C SER A 140 27.43 16.65 7.10
N ASN A 141 27.23 15.38 7.45
CA ASN A 141 27.43 14.23 6.55
C ASN A 141 26.16 13.49 6.10
N ASN A 142 24.94 13.90 6.47
CA ASN A 142 23.76 13.07 6.20
C ASN A 142 22.70 13.78 5.36
N SER A 143 22.71 13.54 4.05
CA SER A 143 21.47 13.55 3.27
C SER A 143 20.64 12.33 3.67
N ASN A 144 19.95 12.41 4.82
CA ASN A 144 18.96 11.40 5.15
C ASN A 144 17.81 11.56 4.15
N HIS A 145 17.62 10.58 3.27
CA HIS A 145 16.37 10.45 2.54
C HIS A 145 15.25 10.24 3.56
N VAL A 146 14.19 11.02 3.45
CA VAL A 146 13.05 10.95 4.40
C VAL A 146 11.89 10.20 3.78
N ASP A 147 11.71 10.35 2.48
CA ASP A 147 10.70 9.61 1.73
C ASP A 147 11.15 9.34 0.29
N ALA A 148 10.66 8.23 -0.24
CA ALA A 148 10.83 7.86 -1.64
C ALA A 148 9.59 7.13 -2.13
N GLY A 149 9.23 7.37 -3.39
CA GLY A 149 8.12 6.69 -4.03
C GLY A 149 8.20 6.75 -5.54
N ILE A 150 7.42 5.89 -6.20
CA ILE A 150 7.40 5.73 -7.65
C ILE A 150 6.02 6.11 -8.15
N ILE A 151 5.98 7.03 -9.11
CA ILE A 151 4.77 7.47 -9.81
C ILE A 151 4.77 6.80 -11.19
N THR A 152 3.71 6.04 -11.47
CA THR A 152 3.53 5.25 -12.70
C THR A 152 2.35 5.75 -13.56
N SER A 153 1.68 6.81 -13.12
CA SER A 153 0.45 7.35 -13.75
C SER A 153 0.68 8.06 -15.08
N ILE A 154 1.93 8.29 -15.47
CA ILE A 154 2.31 8.98 -16.70
C ILE A 154 2.67 7.94 -17.76
N GLU A 155 2.00 8.00 -18.90
CA GLU A 155 2.27 7.07 -19.99
C GLU A 155 3.73 7.19 -20.49
N GLY A 156 4.36 6.05 -20.74
CA GLY A 156 5.75 5.97 -21.22
C GLY A 156 6.82 6.38 -20.20
N LYS A 157 6.47 6.77 -18.97
CA LYS A 157 7.45 7.24 -17.98
C LYS A 157 7.17 6.67 -16.59
N ILE A 158 8.22 6.59 -15.78
CA ILE A 158 8.09 6.54 -14.32
C ILE A 158 8.82 7.72 -13.72
N ILE A 159 8.27 8.27 -12.65
CA ILE A 159 8.91 9.32 -11.87
C ILE A 159 9.20 8.75 -10.49
N LEU A 160 10.49 8.58 -10.18
CA LEU A 160 10.93 8.39 -8.81
C LEU A 160 11.08 9.75 -8.16
N TYR A 161 10.42 9.96 -7.03
CA TYR A 161 10.72 11.10 -6.17
C TYR A 161 11.53 10.64 -4.95
N GLN A 162 12.50 11.45 -4.54
CA GLN A 162 13.29 11.27 -3.32
C GLN A 162 13.38 12.63 -2.61
N THR A 163 12.94 12.71 -1.35
CA THR A 163 13.06 13.94 -0.56
C THR A 163 14.24 13.88 0.39
N TYR A 164 14.93 15.01 0.56
CA TYR A 164 16.09 15.12 1.45
C TYR A 164 16.26 16.55 1.97
N PHE A 165 16.93 16.68 3.12
CA PHE A 165 17.31 17.96 3.70
C PHE A 165 18.76 18.30 3.40
N ALA A 166 19.07 19.58 3.20
CA ALA A 166 20.45 20.07 3.20
C ALA A 166 20.57 21.42 3.94
N ILE A 167 21.65 21.58 4.70
CA ILE A 167 21.99 22.85 5.36
C ILE A 167 22.80 23.67 4.36
N SER A 168 22.22 24.76 3.84
CA SER A 168 22.92 25.56 2.83
C SER A 168 23.88 26.57 3.46
N THR A 169 25.17 26.41 3.13
CA THR A 169 26.17 27.50 3.17
C THR A 169 26.60 27.95 1.78
N ASN A 170 26.46 27.07 0.77
CA ASN A 170 26.51 27.35 -0.66
C ASN A 170 25.42 26.53 -1.37
N THR A 171 25.00 27.00 -2.53
CA THR A 171 23.78 26.65 -3.23
C THR A 171 23.92 25.39 -4.08
N HIS A 172 22.84 24.60 -4.22
CA HIS A 172 22.74 23.55 -5.24
C HIS A 172 23.03 24.16 -6.65
N PRO A 173 23.56 23.38 -7.61
CA PRO A 173 23.80 23.90 -8.97
C PRO A 173 22.52 24.53 -9.53
N GLY A 174 22.54 25.83 -9.83
CA GLY A 174 21.45 26.55 -10.49
C GLY A 174 20.44 27.30 -9.60
N MET A 175 20.49 27.21 -8.26
CA MET A 175 19.51 27.91 -7.39
C MET A 175 20.15 28.69 -6.24
N PHE A 176 20.30 30.01 -6.38
CA PHE A 176 20.79 30.88 -5.30
C PHE A 176 19.69 31.12 -4.24
N LYS A 177 19.89 30.71 -2.97
CA LYS A 177 18.94 30.90 -1.85
C LYS A 177 19.65 31.11 -0.49
N PRO A 178 18.97 31.71 0.53
CA PRO A 178 19.59 32.15 1.79
C PRO A 178 20.05 31.01 2.72
N LYS A 179 20.92 31.35 3.69
CA LYS A 179 21.43 30.45 4.73
C LYS A 179 20.28 29.87 5.57
N GLY A 180 20.16 28.54 5.62
CA GLY A 180 19.11 27.83 6.35
C GLY A 180 19.15 26.32 6.13
N ILE A 181 18.29 25.57 6.83
CA ILE A 181 17.97 24.19 6.44
C ILE A 181 17.01 24.31 5.25
N ASN A 182 17.23 23.55 4.20
CA ASN A 182 16.40 23.54 2.99
C ASN A 182 15.92 22.12 2.71
N THR A 183 14.67 21.96 2.29
CA THR A 183 14.20 20.68 1.74
C THR A 183 14.25 20.67 0.24
N TYR A 184 14.85 19.63 -0.30
CA TYR A 184 14.88 19.37 -1.71
C TYR A 184 14.10 18.10 -2.04
N MET A 185 13.56 18.10 -3.25
CA MET A 185 13.01 16.94 -3.90
C MET A 185 13.82 16.69 -5.15
N ARG A 186 14.32 15.47 -5.29
CA ARG A 186 14.86 14.99 -6.55
C ARG A 186 13.78 14.19 -7.26
N LEU A 187 13.51 14.54 -8.51
CA LEU A 187 12.75 13.74 -9.43
C LEU A 187 13.73 13.03 -10.36
N SER A 188 13.69 11.70 -10.39
CA SER A 188 14.37 10.89 -11.41
C SER A 188 13.31 10.39 -12.38
N ILE A 189 13.32 10.92 -13.59
CA ILE A 189 12.33 10.64 -14.62
C ILE A 189 12.96 9.63 -15.57
N VAL A 190 12.43 8.41 -15.57
CA VAL A 190 12.88 7.34 -16.45
C VAL A 190 11.91 7.24 -17.62
N ASN A 191 12.42 7.42 -18.84
CA ASN A 191 11.68 7.11 -20.05
C ASN A 191 11.67 5.58 -20.26
N LEU A 192 10.51 4.97 -20.39
CA LEU A 192 10.37 3.52 -20.50
C LEU A 192 10.62 3.00 -21.93
N GLU A 193 10.68 3.86 -22.94
CA GLU A 193 10.94 3.48 -24.33
C GLU A 193 12.44 3.19 -24.58
N ASP A 194 13.31 4.05 -24.06
CA ASP A 194 14.77 3.99 -24.28
C ASP A 194 15.57 3.80 -22.97
N TYR A 195 14.88 3.77 -21.82
CA TYR A 195 15.48 3.67 -20.49
C TYR A 195 16.44 4.81 -20.12
N THR A 196 16.32 5.95 -20.80
CA THR A 196 17.06 7.16 -20.44
C THR A 196 16.51 7.74 -19.13
N VAL A 197 17.41 8.34 -18.35
CA VAL A 197 17.05 8.97 -17.08
C VAL A 197 17.40 10.45 -17.13
N SER A 198 16.46 11.28 -16.71
CA SER A 198 16.68 12.71 -16.47
C SER A 198 16.43 13.03 -15.00
N TYR A 199 17.08 14.07 -14.50
CA TYR A 199 17.04 14.46 -13.09
C TYR A 199 16.62 15.91 -12.95
N GLU A 200 15.70 16.14 -12.03
CA GLU A 200 15.28 17.49 -11.64
C GLU A 200 15.39 17.65 -10.13
N TYR A 201 15.89 18.81 -9.71
CA TYR A 201 16.15 19.13 -8.32
C TYR A 201 15.35 20.36 -7.91
N LEU A 202 14.40 20.16 -7.01
CA LEU A 202 13.37 21.13 -6.69
C LEU A 202 13.48 21.52 -5.22
N LEU A 203 13.61 22.81 -4.96
CA LEU A 203 13.64 23.35 -3.60
C LEU A 203 12.23 23.67 -3.13
N ILE A 204 11.69 22.80 -2.25
CA ILE A 204 10.29 22.80 -1.82
C ILE A 204 10.03 23.81 -0.70
N ASP A 205 10.83 23.78 0.37
CA ASP A 205 10.67 24.69 1.52
C ASP A 205 12.03 25.17 2.05
N VAL A 206 12.07 26.39 2.56
CA VAL A 206 13.24 27.02 3.17
C VAL A 206 12.93 27.22 4.65
N PHE A 207 13.61 26.50 5.52
CA PHE A 207 13.35 26.59 6.96
C PHE A 207 13.93 27.86 7.55
N ASN A 208 13.17 28.45 8.47
CA ASN A 208 13.59 29.63 9.22
C ASN A 208 14.84 29.28 10.07
N PRO A 209 15.92 30.08 9.98
CA PRO A 209 17.13 29.90 10.80
C PRO A 209 16.87 29.92 12.32
N ALA A 210 15.72 30.46 12.77
CA ALA A 210 15.30 30.46 14.18
C ALA A 210 15.09 29.06 14.78
N TYR A 211 14.83 28.02 13.97
CA TYR A 211 14.71 26.63 14.45
C TYR A 211 16.08 26.03 14.84
N GLY A 212 17.18 26.71 14.55
CA GLY A 212 18.53 26.25 14.87
C GLY A 212 18.95 25.04 14.03
N LYS A 213 20.27 24.76 13.98
CA LYS A 213 20.86 23.65 13.22
C LYS A 213 20.65 22.27 13.86
N LYS A 214 19.61 22.08 14.70
CA LYS A 214 19.48 20.90 15.55
C LYS A 214 18.76 19.75 14.83
N LYS A 215 19.33 18.55 14.88
CA LYS A 215 18.77 17.32 14.31
C LYS A 215 17.35 17.03 14.80
N GLU A 216 17.06 17.37 16.07
CA GLU A 216 15.72 17.20 16.69
C GLU A 216 14.60 17.95 15.94
N VAL A 217 14.94 18.99 15.18
CA VAL A 217 13.98 19.70 14.32
C VAL A 217 13.58 18.80 13.16
N LEU A 218 14.52 18.12 12.50
CA LEU A 218 14.26 17.30 11.31
C LEU A 218 13.31 16.13 11.60
N ASP A 219 13.36 15.57 12.82
CA ASP A 219 12.52 14.44 13.24
C ASP A 219 11.03 14.83 13.44
N LEU A 220 10.69 16.12 13.31
CA LEU A 220 9.32 16.64 13.38
C LEU A 220 8.68 16.83 12.00
N PHE A 221 9.42 16.59 10.91
CA PHE A 221 8.94 16.85 9.55
C PHE A 221 8.82 15.56 8.76
N ASP A 222 7.70 15.41 8.05
CA ASP A 222 7.50 14.32 7.11
C ASP A 222 7.07 14.87 5.74
N PHE A 223 7.64 14.30 4.69
CA PHE A 223 7.38 14.67 3.31
C PHE A 223 6.76 13.47 2.61
N LYS A 224 5.58 13.64 2.02
CA LYS A 224 4.88 12.54 1.34
C LYS A 224 4.31 13.01 0.03
N CYS A 225 4.55 12.27 -1.05
CA CYS A 225 3.71 12.41 -2.24
C CYS A 225 2.30 11.94 -1.88
N ILE A 226 1.32 12.79 -2.15
CA ILE A 226 -0.09 12.49 -1.88
C ILE A 226 -0.89 12.35 -3.18
N GLY A 227 -0.22 12.33 -4.33
CA GLY A 227 -0.82 12.00 -5.61
C GLY A 227 -0.49 12.98 -6.73
N MET A 228 -1.27 12.91 -7.80
CA MET A 228 -1.16 13.74 -8.99
C MET A 228 -2.57 14.21 -9.38
N ASN A 229 -2.71 15.49 -9.75
CA ASN A 229 -4.00 16.01 -10.20
C ASN A 229 -4.26 15.70 -11.69
N ALA A 230 -5.42 16.11 -12.20
CA ALA A 230 -5.79 15.90 -13.60
C ALA A 230 -4.91 16.68 -14.59
N GLU A 231 -4.26 17.75 -14.14
CA GLU A 231 -3.35 18.60 -14.91
C GLU A 231 -1.90 18.07 -14.89
N GLN A 232 -1.67 16.85 -14.37
CA GLN A 232 -0.35 16.24 -14.20
C GLN A 232 0.60 17.03 -13.29
N GLU A 233 0.04 17.81 -12.36
CA GLU A 233 0.83 18.38 -11.28
C GLU A 233 0.93 17.39 -10.12
N LEU A 234 2.16 17.14 -9.66
CA LEU A 234 2.43 16.30 -8.49
C LEU A 234 2.16 17.06 -7.21
N LEU A 235 1.46 16.40 -6.29
CA LEU A 235 1.09 16.95 -4.99
C LEU A 235 1.96 16.34 -3.90
N PHE A 236 2.64 17.20 -3.15
CA PHE A 236 3.47 16.81 -2.01
C PHE A 236 2.97 17.48 -0.75
N SER A 237 2.81 16.68 0.30
CA SER A 237 2.58 17.15 1.66
C SER A 237 3.90 17.39 2.36
N VAL A 238 3.99 18.52 3.04
CA VAL A 238 5.00 18.84 4.05
C VAL A 238 4.28 18.94 5.38
N SER A 239 4.43 17.90 6.20
CA SER A 239 3.86 17.88 7.54
C SER A 239 4.89 18.32 8.57
N LYS A 240 4.46 19.15 9.51
CA LYS A 240 5.22 19.71 10.63
C LYS A 240 4.55 19.18 11.89
N THR A 241 4.83 17.92 12.20
CA THR A 241 4.07 17.17 13.19
C THR A 241 4.77 17.18 14.53
N SER A 242 4.06 17.62 15.57
CA SER A 242 4.46 17.41 16.96
C SER A 242 3.65 16.24 17.50
N PHE A 243 4.31 15.08 17.62
CA PHE A 243 3.82 13.96 18.43
C PHE A 243 4.29 14.18 19.86
N LYS A 244 3.36 14.13 20.83
CA LYS A 244 3.68 14.33 22.24
C LYS A 244 2.98 13.28 23.08
N ASP A 245 3.73 12.63 23.98
CA ASP A 245 3.16 12.17 25.23
C ASP A 245 2.83 13.41 26.06
N ARG A 246 1.63 13.44 26.65
CA ARG A 246 0.99 14.66 27.20
C ARG A 246 1.89 15.48 28.14
N ASP A 247 2.81 14.82 28.83
CA ASP A 247 3.73 15.40 29.82
C ASP A 247 5.22 15.23 29.48
N ALA A 248 5.56 14.89 28.23
CA ALA A 248 6.94 14.67 27.77
C ALA A 248 7.37 15.64 26.65
N PRO A 249 8.68 15.79 26.40
CA PRO A 249 9.18 16.46 25.20
C PRO A 249 8.63 15.83 23.90
N PRO A 250 8.59 16.56 22.77
CA PRO A 250 8.20 16.00 21.48
C PRO A 250 9.01 14.73 21.15
N LEU A 251 8.33 13.66 20.76
CA LEU A 251 8.97 12.40 20.33
C LEU A 251 9.30 12.47 18.83
N SER A 252 10.40 11.84 18.42
CA SER A 252 10.75 11.68 17.00
C SER A 252 9.79 10.73 16.29
N LEU A 253 9.61 10.91 14.97
CA LEU A 253 8.76 10.07 14.10
C LEU A 253 9.06 8.55 14.18
N SER A 254 10.26 8.15 14.62
CA SER A 254 10.64 6.75 14.85
C SER A 254 9.86 6.05 15.96
N ASP A 255 9.25 6.81 16.88
CA ASP A 255 8.70 6.31 18.15
C ASP A 255 7.15 6.39 18.19
N TYR A 256 6.49 6.46 17.01
CA TYR A 256 5.06 6.78 16.87
C TYR A 256 4.07 5.78 17.52
N LYS A 257 4.52 4.62 17.98
CA LYS A 257 3.63 3.60 18.55
C LYS A 257 3.22 4.00 19.98
N GLY A 258 2.00 4.50 20.12
CA GLY A 258 1.39 4.77 21.44
C GLY A 258 1.28 6.25 21.84
N VAL A 259 1.41 7.18 20.89
CA VAL A 259 1.27 8.61 21.19
C VAL A 259 -0.21 8.98 21.37
N ASP A 260 -0.53 9.68 22.47
CA ASP A 260 -1.92 10.06 22.83
C ASP A 260 -2.44 11.30 22.10
N TYR A 261 -1.57 12.06 21.41
CA TYR A 261 -1.95 13.33 20.80
C TYR A 261 -1.11 13.67 19.55
N CYS A 262 -1.78 14.19 18.53
CA CYS A 262 -1.17 14.68 17.29
C CYS A 262 -1.62 16.11 17.00
N LYS A 263 -0.65 16.99 16.74
CA LYS A 263 -0.88 18.30 16.11
C LYS A 263 0.11 18.45 14.96
N SER A 264 -0.40 18.63 13.76
CA SER A 264 0.42 18.73 12.55
C SER A 264 0.02 19.93 11.71
N GLY A 265 1.00 20.80 11.42
CA GLY A 265 0.85 21.77 10.34
C GLY A 265 1.11 21.07 9.00
N ILE A 266 0.16 21.16 8.06
CA ILE A 266 0.25 20.50 6.76
C ILE A 266 0.26 21.59 5.68
N ASP A 267 1.35 21.64 4.92
CA ASP A 267 1.46 22.44 3.70
C ASP A 267 1.41 21.51 2.50
N ILE A 268 0.57 21.79 1.50
CA ILE A 268 0.54 21.08 0.23
C ILE A 268 1.18 21.93 -0.84
N TRP A 269 2.14 21.34 -1.53
CA TRP A 269 2.84 21.90 -2.67
C TRP A 269 2.44 21.15 -3.92
N SER A 270 2.17 21.90 -4.98
CA SER A 270 1.99 21.37 -6.32
C SER A 270 3.24 21.64 -7.15
N VAL A 271 3.65 20.64 -7.93
CA VAL A 271 4.78 20.70 -8.85
C VAL A 271 4.30 20.36 -10.24
N ASN A 272 4.34 21.33 -11.16
CA ASN A 272 4.00 21.10 -12.55
C ASN A 272 5.10 20.30 -13.24
N LEU A 273 4.79 19.15 -13.82
CA LEU A 273 5.80 18.28 -14.41
C LEU A 273 6.32 18.73 -15.79
N SER A 274 5.70 19.73 -16.41
CA SER A 274 6.13 20.23 -17.73
C SER A 274 7.22 21.30 -17.63
N ASP A 275 7.18 22.14 -16.59
CA ASP A 275 8.11 23.25 -16.38
C ASP A 275 8.76 23.27 -14.99
N TYR A 276 8.40 22.32 -14.14
CA TYR A 276 8.86 22.16 -12.76
C TYR A 276 8.59 23.36 -11.85
N SER A 277 7.63 24.21 -12.24
CA SER A 277 7.14 25.29 -11.39
C SER A 277 6.46 24.72 -10.14
N GLN A 278 6.60 25.45 -9.03
CA GLN A 278 6.12 25.02 -7.73
C GLN A 278 5.20 26.07 -7.13
N LYS A 279 4.08 25.64 -6.57
CA LYS A 279 3.12 26.50 -5.88
C LYS A 279 2.64 25.83 -4.60
N LYS A 280 2.63 26.57 -3.49
CA LYS A 280 1.89 26.13 -2.30
C LYS A 280 0.41 26.30 -2.57
N VAL A 281 -0.34 25.21 -2.62
CA VAL A 281 -1.77 25.21 -2.98
C VAL A 281 -2.67 25.17 -1.75
N TYR A 282 -2.19 24.63 -0.63
CA TYR A 282 -2.98 24.51 0.59
C TYR A 282 -2.10 24.57 1.84
N SER A 283 -2.65 25.08 2.95
CA SER A 283 -2.00 25.08 4.25
C SER A 283 -3.06 24.96 5.34
N THR A 284 -2.86 24.03 6.28
CA THR A 284 -3.77 23.82 7.40
C THR A 284 -3.04 23.35 8.65
N VAL A 285 -3.74 23.32 9.77
CA VAL A 285 -3.30 22.65 10.98
C VAL A 285 -4.35 21.62 11.36
N ILE A 286 -3.96 20.36 11.40
CA ILE A 286 -4.80 19.28 11.91
C ILE A 286 -4.40 18.94 13.34
N GLU A 287 -5.39 18.61 14.15
CA GLU A 287 -5.21 18.31 15.56
C GLU A 287 -6.17 17.18 15.94
N SER A 288 -5.68 16.18 16.66
CA SER A 288 -6.52 15.17 17.28
C SER A 288 -7.29 15.77 18.45
N VAL A 289 -8.44 15.19 18.79
CA VAL A 289 -9.18 15.61 20.00
C VAL A 289 -8.32 15.38 21.25
N LYS A 290 -8.52 16.23 22.27
CA LYS A 290 -7.77 16.11 23.54
C LYS A 290 -8.01 14.78 24.24
N SER A 291 -9.16 14.13 24.03
CA SER A 291 -9.51 12.86 24.65
C SER A 291 -8.89 11.64 23.97
N ALA A 292 -8.12 11.80 22.89
CA ALA A 292 -7.45 10.66 22.24
C ALA A 292 -6.48 9.95 23.21
N SER A 293 -6.40 8.63 23.10
CA SER A 293 -5.47 7.74 23.81
C SER A 293 -4.55 6.96 22.86
N SER A 294 -4.70 7.19 21.55
CA SER A 294 -3.78 6.74 20.52
C SER A 294 -4.15 7.41 19.19
N VAL A 295 -3.17 7.81 18.39
CA VAL A 295 -3.39 8.50 17.10
C VAL A 295 -2.57 7.88 15.98
N SER A 296 -3.07 7.98 14.74
CA SER A 296 -2.35 7.66 13.52
C SER A 296 -2.59 8.74 12.48
N LEU A 297 -1.54 9.19 11.81
CA LEU A 297 -1.64 10.07 10.66
C LEU A 297 -1.00 9.35 9.46
N VAL A 298 -1.81 9.05 8.45
CA VAL A 298 -1.36 8.35 7.25
C VAL A 298 -1.61 9.23 6.03
N PHE A 299 -0.60 9.37 5.19
CA PHE A 299 -0.70 10.01 3.88
C PHE A 299 -0.92 8.94 2.81
N GLY A 300 -1.72 9.25 1.79
CA GLY A 300 -2.00 8.33 0.70
C GLY A 300 -2.43 9.07 -0.56
N ASN A 301 -2.72 8.31 -1.63
CA ASN A 301 -3.18 8.87 -2.89
C ASN A 301 -4.50 9.65 -2.70
N GLY A 302 -4.47 10.94 -3.00
CA GLY A 302 -5.56 11.89 -2.85
C GLY A 302 -5.69 12.49 -1.45
N GLY A 303 -4.68 12.46 -0.57
CA GLY A 303 -4.65 13.25 0.66
C GLY A 303 -4.16 12.52 1.92
N TRP A 304 -4.76 12.79 3.08
CA TRP A 304 -4.37 12.19 4.36
C TRP A 304 -5.54 11.75 5.23
N LEU A 305 -5.27 10.87 6.19
CA LEU A 305 -6.19 10.30 7.16
C LEU A 305 -5.59 10.45 8.56
N LEU A 306 -6.26 11.22 9.43
CA LEU A 306 -5.98 11.26 10.86
C LEU A 306 -6.98 10.35 11.56
N SER A 307 -6.53 9.27 12.19
CA SER A 307 -7.37 8.40 13.01
C SER A 307 -6.95 8.43 14.47
N TRP A 308 -7.88 8.20 15.38
CA TRP A 308 -7.60 8.10 16.81
C TRP A 308 -8.56 7.18 17.56
N THR A 309 -8.07 6.68 18.67
CA THR A 309 -8.83 5.92 19.66
C THR A 309 -9.17 6.83 20.81
N GLU A 310 -10.41 6.78 21.29
CA GLU A 310 -10.88 7.54 22.43
C GLU A 310 -11.35 6.58 23.54
N PRO A 311 -10.89 6.73 24.80
CA PRO A 311 -11.36 5.93 25.92
C PRO A 311 -12.72 6.42 26.43
N ARG A 312 -13.51 5.47 26.91
CA ARG A 312 -14.81 5.61 27.59
C ARG A 312 -14.77 4.76 28.86
N GLU A 313 -15.77 4.89 29.74
CA GLU A 313 -15.73 4.30 31.09
C GLU A 313 -15.32 2.82 31.12
N ASP A 314 -15.83 2.00 30.19
CA ASP A 314 -15.53 0.56 30.12
C ASP A 314 -15.05 0.10 28.72
N TYR A 315 -14.76 1.03 27.80
CA TYR A 315 -14.56 0.71 26.37
C TYR A 315 -13.77 1.76 25.59
N TYR A 316 -13.51 1.48 24.32
CA TYR A 316 -12.87 2.39 23.39
C TYR A 316 -13.74 2.64 22.15
N THR A 317 -13.60 3.82 21.53
CA THR A 317 -14.20 4.16 20.24
C THR A 317 -13.15 4.58 19.23
N PHE A 318 -13.39 4.27 17.96
CA PHE A 318 -12.48 4.62 16.86
C PHE A 318 -13.07 5.73 15.98
N HIS A 319 -12.22 6.67 15.62
CA HIS A 319 -12.59 7.84 14.85
C HIS A 319 -11.55 8.12 13.79
N ALA A 320 -11.96 8.77 12.70
CA ALA A 320 -11.03 9.33 11.74
C ALA A 320 -11.56 10.62 11.09
N ARG A 321 -10.63 11.39 10.55
CA ARG A 321 -10.87 12.53 9.66
C ARG A 321 -10.06 12.29 8.39
N ARG A 322 -10.74 12.13 7.27
CA ARG A 322 -10.14 11.99 5.94
C ARG A 322 -10.19 13.34 5.25
N PHE A 323 -9.06 13.77 4.73
CA PHE A 323 -8.91 15.03 4.01
C PHE A 323 -8.54 14.75 2.56
N LYS A 324 -9.51 14.82 1.66
CA LYS A 324 -9.31 14.57 0.24
C LYS A 324 -9.01 15.87 -0.49
N LEU A 325 -7.97 15.87 -1.30
CA LEU A 325 -7.77 16.94 -2.28
C LEU A 325 -8.59 16.61 -3.51
N ASP A 326 -9.46 17.54 -3.90
CA ASP A 326 -10.13 17.46 -5.18
C ASP A 326 -9.28 18.08 -6.31
N ARG A 327 -9.90 18.26 -7.48
CA ARG A 327 -9.22 18.70 -8.70
C ARG A 327 -8.79 20.17 -8.64
N ASP A 328 -9.47 20.98 -7.84
CA ASP A 328 -9.24 22.42 -7.72
C ASP A 328 -8.34 22.75 -6.50
N TYR A 329 -7.71 21.72 -5.93
CA TYR A 329 -6.97 21.74 -4.66
C TYR A 329 -7.83 22.08 -3.43
N ASP A 330 -9.15 22.04 -3.58
CA ASP A 330 -10.04 22.18 -2.44
C ASP A 330 -9.96 20.89 -1.60
N VAL A 331 -9.90 21.09 -0.29
CA VAL A 331 -9.80 19.98 0.65
C VAL A 331 -11.19 19.65 1.18
N GLN A 332 -11.69 18.50 0.78
CA GLN A 332 -12.93 17.92 1.28
C GLN A 332 -12.62 17.10 2.52
N GLU A 333 -13.26 17.45 3.63
CA GLU A 333 -13.12 16.73 4.89
C GLU A 333 -14.31 15.79 5.10
N ALA A 334 -14.03 14.50 5.29
CA ALA A 334 -14.99 13.53 5.77
C ALA A 334 -14.62 13.13 7.20
N THR A 335 -15.55 13.32 8.13
CA THR A 335 -15.40 12.83 9.50
C THR A 335 -16.10 11.49 9.64
N VAL A 336 -15.36 10.53 10.19
CA VAL A 336 -15.73 9.13 10.32
C VAL A 336 -15.78 8.82 11.82
N HIS A 337 -16.95 8.44 12.30
CA HIS A 337 -17.13 7.96 13.66
C HIS A 337 -17.65 6.54 13.59
N PHE A 338 -16.80 5.55 13.85
CA PHE A 338 -17.27 4.17 13.90
C PHE A 338 -18.20 4.03 15.12
N PRO A 339 -19.51 3.89 14.92
CA PRO A 339 -20.45 3.74 16.01
C PRO A 339 -20.52 2.26 16.30
N SER A 340 -19.74 1.77 17.25
CA SER A 340 -19.87 0.38 17.61
C SER A 340 -19.82 0.27 19.11
N ARG A 341 -20.92 -0.26 19.64
CA ARG A 341 -21.06 -0.83 20.98
C ARG A 341 -19.68 -1.19 21.54
N GLU A 342 -19.19 -0.32 22.40
CA GLU A 342 -18.24 -0.62 23.45
C GLU A 342 -17.17 -1.67 23.08
N PHE A 343 -16.15 -1.30 22.31
CA PHE A 343 -15.03 -2.19 22.05
C PHE A 343 -14.28 -2.49 23.36
N LYS A 344 -14.39 -3.73 23.84
CA LYS A 344 -13.59 -4.23 24.97
C LYS A 344 -12.17 -4.52 24.49
N LEU A 345 -11.34 -3.48 24.40
CA LEU A 345 -9.91 -3.65 24.19
C LEU A 345 -9.23 -3.87 25.55
N GLU A 346 -8.29 -4.81 25.62
CA GLU A 346 -7.45 -5.01 26.82
C GLU A 346 -6.58 -3.78 27.14
N LYS A 347 -6.27 -2.96 26.12
CA LYS A 347 -5.49 -1.71 26.22
C LYS A 347 -5.82 -0.78 25.06
N SER A 348 -5.49 0.51 25.20
CA SER A 348 -5.53 1.46 24.08
C SER A 348 -4.70 0.94 22.91
N GLN A 349 -5.24 1.04 21.70
CA GLN A 349 -4.55 0.66 20.47
C GLN A 349 -4.73 1.74 19.42
N THR A 350 -3.71 1.93 18.58
CA THR A 350 -3.81 2.79 17.41
C THR A 350 -4.84 2.18 16.45
N PRO A 351 -5.88 2.93 16.05
CA PRO A 351 -6.94 2.37 15.24
C PRO A 351 -6.41 2.08 13.83
N ASN A 352 -6.47 0.82 13.41
CA ASN A 352 -6.13 0.45 12.04
C ASN A 352 -7.34 0.68 11.12
N ILE A 353 -7.65 1.95 10.90
CA ILE A 353 -8.65 2.36 9.90
C ILE A 353 -7.94 2.44 8.55
N ARG A 354 -8.48 1.72 7.58
CA ARG A 354 -7.99 1.66 6.20
C ARG A 354 -9.09 2.13 5.26
N VAL A 355 -8.67 2.74 4.16
CA VAL A 355 -9.56 3.27 3.14
C VAL A 355 -9.55 2.29 1.97
N TYR A 356 -10.74 1.83 1.57
CA TYR A 356 -10.95 0.86 0.51
C TYR A 356 -11.93 1.42 -0.52
N LYS A 357 -12.01 0.79 -1.69
CA LYS A 357 -13.12 1.00 -2.62
C LYS A 357 -14.01 -0.23 -2.66
N ASP A 358 -15.31 -0.02 -2.80
CA ASP A 358 -16.25 -1.09 -3.08
C ASP A 358 -16.21 -1.52 -4.56
N LEU A 359 -17.05 -2.50 -4.91
CA LEU A 359 -17.10 -3.07 -6.26
C LEU A 359 -17.48 -2.07 -7.35
N ILE A 360 -18.16 -0.98 -6.99
CA ILE A 360 -18.56 0.10 -7.90
C ILE A 360 -17.69 1.35 -7.75
N GLY A 361 -16.62 1.28 -6.94
CA GLY A 361 -15.63 2.34 -6.77
C GLY A 361 -15.94 3.37 -5.68
N ARG A 362 -16.95 3.15 -4.83
CA ARG A 362 -17.23 4.04 -3.69
C ARG A 362 -16.23 3.81 -2.57
N GLU A 363 -15.83 4.88 -1.89
CA GLU A 363 -14.92 4.78 -0.77
C GLU A 363 -15.59 4.20 0.48
N LEU A 364 -14.88 3.31 1.16
CA LEU A 364 -15.27 2.73 2.44
C LEU A 364 -14.11 2.87 3.43
N TYR A 365 -14.44 3.23 4.66
CA TYR A 365 -13.54 3.20 5.80
C TYR A 365 -13.77 1.87 6.51
N CYS A 366 -12.75 1.02 6.57
CA CYS A 366 -12.87 -0.28 7.22
C CYS A 366 -11.91 -0.41 8.39
N THR A 367 -12.35 -1.08 9.45
CA THR A 367 -11.51 -1.43 10.60
C THR A 367 -11.99 -2.76 11.22
N ALA A 368 -11.10 -3.43 11.93
CA ALA A 368 -11.40 -4.64 12.68
C ALA A 368 -10.71 -4.58 14.04
N ILE A 369 -11.35 -5.15 15.06
CA ILE A 369 -10.72 -5.31 16.37
C ILE A 369 -9.78 -6.53 16.29
N PRO A 370 -8.57 -6.46 16.86
CA PRO A 370 -7.75 -7.65 16.99
C PRO A 370 -8.49 -8.76 17.73
N ASN A 371 -8.40 -9.98 17.21
CA ASN A 371 -9.08 -11.17 17.76
C ASN A 371 -10.61 -11.16 17.69
N ASP A 372 -11.23 -10.15 17.04
CA ASP A 372 -12.65 -10.15 16.69
C ASP A 372 -12.79 -10.40 15.18
N PRO A 373 -13.61 -11.37 14.76
CA PRO A 373 -13.92 -11.59 13.35
C PRO A 373 -14.83 -10.50 12.76
N THR A 374 -15.25 -9.49 13.50
CA THR A 374 -16.12 -8.44 12.98
C THR A 374 -15.32 -7.38 12.21
N ILE A 375 -15.79 -7.08 11.00
CA ILE A 375 -15.29 -5.97 10.19
C ILE A 375 -16.35 -4.86 10.19
N PHE A 376 -15.94 -3.68 10.62
CA PHE A 376 -16.75 -2.48 10.59
C PHE A 376 -16.41 -1.70 9.34
N MET A 377 -17.42 -1.36 8.54
CA MET A 377 -17.26 -0.60 7.31
C MET A 377 -18.19 0.60 7.36
N MET A 378 -17.66 1.76 7.07
CA MET A 378 -18.46 2.97 7.01
C MET A 378 -18.27 3.65 5.67
N ASP A 379 -19.37 4.09 5.06
CA ASP A 379 -19.29 4.91 3.85
C ASP A 379 -19.12 6.40 4.18
N GLU A 380 -18.96 7.20 3.13
CA GLU A 380 -18.80 8.67 3.24
C GLU A 380 -20.03 9.36 3.86
N ASN A 381 -21.20 8.72 3.86
CA ASN A 381 -22.43 9.23 4.47
C ASN A 381 -22.58 8.77 5.93
N SER A 382 -21.53 8.20 6.53
CA SER A 382 -21.54 7.64 7.88
C SER A 382 -22.54 6.49 8.08
N VAL A 383 -22.88 5.77 7.01
CA VAL A 383 -23.70 4.55 7.10
C VAL A 383 -22.79 3.38 7.47
N LEU A 384 -22.98 2.86 8.68
CA LEU A 384 -22.26 1.68 9.15
C LEU A 384 -22.86 0.40 8.57
N LYS A 385 -21.99 -0.44 8.01
CA LYS A 385 -22.24 -1.85 7.71
C LYS A 385 -21.31 -2.70 8.55
N ILE A 386 -21.86 -3.77 9.12
CA ILE A 386 -21.12 -4.73 9.91
C ILE A 386 -21.04 -6.02 9.11
N GLY A 387 -19.81 -6.44 8.80
CA GLY A 387 -19.52 -7.72 8.18
C GLY A 387 -18.96 -8.70 9.20
N HIS A 388 -19.28 -9.97 9.07
CA HIS A 388 -18.69 -11.05 9.86
C HIS A 388 -17.65 -11.80 9.02
N ASN A 389 -16.46 -11.96 9.58
CA ASN A 389 -15.31 -12.65 8.98
C ASN A 389 -15.08 -14.01 9.65
N ASP A 390 -16.11 -14.61 10.23
CA ASP A 390 -16.01 -15.89 10.96
C ASP A 390 -15.56 -17.04 10.06
N LEU A 391 -16.09 -17.07 8.84
CA LEU A 391 -15.82 -18.11 7.85
C LEU A 391 -14.42 -17.95 7.24
N LEU A 392 -14.01 -16.70 7.06
CA LEU A 392 -12.86 -16.34 6.25
C LEU A 392 -11.62 -16.08 7.09
N LYS A 393 -11.79 -15.67 8.35
CA LYS A 393 -10.74 -15.43 9.35
C LYS A 393 -9.62 -14.54 8.83
N TRP A 394 -9.96 -13.58 7.97
CA TRP A 394 -9.00 -12.67 7.37
C TRP A 394 -8.42 -11.69 8.39
N ASP A 395 -7.11 -11.48 8.35
CA ASP A 395 -6.48 -10.39 9.08
C ASP A 395 -6.31 -9.21 8.12
N LEU A 396 -7.13 -8.15 8.30
CA LEU A 396 -7.03 -6.90 7.54
C LEU A 396 -5.66 -6.22 7.72
N ASN A 397 -4.92 -6.57 8.77
CA ASN A 397 -3.67 -5.90 9.15
C ASN A 397 -2.42 -6.56 8.55
N LYS A 398 -2.50 -7.81 8.10
CA LYS A 398 -1.33 -8.62 7.68
C LYS A 398 -1.24 -8.92 6.19
N ASN A 399 -2.23 -8.47 5.41
CA ASN A 399 -2.30 -8.77 3.99
C ASN A 399 -1.93 -7.53 3.15
N PHE A 400 -0.72 -7.55 2.60
CA PHE A 400 -0.24 -6.53 1.65
C PHE A 400 -1.06 -6.60 0.35
N VAL A 401 -1.85 -5.58 0.05
CA VAL A 401 -2.44 -5.39 -1.28
C VAL A 401 -1.65 -4.31 -1.99
N LEU A 402 -1.22 -4.64 -3.20
CA LEU A 402 -0.40 -3.82 -4.07
C LEU A 402 -1.39 -3.18 -5.05
N SER A 403 -1.61 -1.87 -4.88
CA SER A 403 -2.75 -1.05 -5.35
C SER A 403 -3.09 -1.14 -6.85
N ASP A 404 -4.23 -0.61 -7.33
CA ASP A 404 -4.49 0.85 -7.43
C ASP A 404 -5.80 1.41 -6.84
N ALA A 405 -6.65 0.58 -6.24
CA ALA A 405 -7.69 1.03 -5.32
C ALA A 405 -8.22 -0.18 -4.57
N ASP A 406 -7.83 -0.28 -3.31
CA ASP A 406 -7.93 -1.48 -2.49
C ASP A 406 -9.37 -2.02 -2.45
N LEU A 407 -9.65 -3.08 -3.21
CA LEU A 407 -10.87 -3.89 -3.11
C LEU A 407 -10.63 -4.91 -2.00
N LEU A 408 -11.02 -4.59 -0.77
CA LEU A 408 -10.74 -5.50 0.34
C LEU A 408 -11.89 -5.57 1.32
N CYS A 409 -12.97 -6.20 0.88
CA CYS A 409 -13.98 -6.81 1.75
C CYS A 409 -15.00 -7.57 0.88
N LEU A 410 -14.56 -8.35 -0.10
CA LEU A 410 -15.46 -9.06 -1.02
C LEU A 410 -16.68 -9.75 -0.33
N PRO A 411 -16.53 -10.43 0.81
CA PRO A 411 -17.62 -11.08 1.53
C PRO A 411 -18.64 -10.12 2.14
N CYS A 412 -18.28 -8.85 2.32
CA CYS A 412 -19.10 -7.82 2.92
C CYS A 412 -19.53 -6.75 1.89
N LEU A 413 -18.91 -6.77 0.69
CA LEU A 413 -19.26 -5.97 -0.47
C LEU A 413 -20.27 -6.67 -1.38
N LYS A 414 -20.36 -8.00 -1.26
CA LYS A 414 -21.31 -8.88 -1.95
C LYS A 414 -21.72 -9.99 -0.97
N ASP A 415 -23.02 -10.29 -0.92
CA ASP A 415 -23.48 -11.50 -0.26
C ASP A 415 -23.01 -12.73 -1.04
N LEU A 416 -22.07 -13.47 -0.45
CA LEU A 416 -21.50 -14.65 -1.09
C LEU A 416 -22.49 -15.81 -1.03
N SER A 417 -22.68 -16.48 -2.16
CA SER A 417 -23.37 -17.77 -2.21
C SER A 417 -22.63 -18.82 -1.39
N LEU A 418 -23.30 -19.94 -1.10
CA LEU A 418 -22.64 -21.07 -0.42
C LEU A 418 -21.43 -21.58 -1.20
N GLU A 419 -21.50 -21.59 -2.53
CA GLU A 419 -20.41 -22.01 -3.40
C GLU A 419 -19.24 -21.02 -3.38
N GLU A 420 -19.52 -19.72 -3.33
CA GLU A 420 -18.50 -18.66 -3.23
C GLU A 420 -17.83 -18.65 -1.86
N ASN A 421 -18.58 -18.93 -0.78
CA ASN A 421 -17.98 -19.14 0.54
C ASN A 421 -17.06 -20.35 0.52
N LYS A 422 -17.52 -21.50 0.00
CA LYS A 422 -16.69 -22.71 -0.16
C LYS A 422 -15.41 -22.43 -0.96
N LEU A 423 -15.51 -21.60 -2.00
CA LEU A 423 -14.35 -21.19 -2.77
C LEU A 423 -13.27 -20.51 -1.90
N LEU A 424 -13.69 -19.59 -1.02
CA LEU A 424 -12.84 -18.69 -0.24
C LEU A 424 -12.45 -19.19 1.17
N SER A 425 -13.27 -20.04 1.80
CA SER A 425 -13.09 -20.44 3.21
C SER A 425 -12.67 -21.89 3.41
N ASP A 426 -12.95 -22.78 2.45
CA ASP A 426 -12.75 -24.22 2.65
C ASP A 426 -11.27 -24.57 2.82
N LEU A 427 -10.93 -25.13 3.99
CA LEU A 427 -9.60 -25.67 4.23
C LEU A 427 -9.39 -26.97 3.43
N PRO A 428 -8.18 -27.23 2.93
CA PRO A 428 -7.84 -28.57 2.45
C PRO A 428 -7.92 -29.57 3.60
N GLU A 429 -8.43 -30.78 3.34
CA GLU A 429 -8.57 -31.85 4.35
C GLU A 429 -7.25 -32.20 5.05
N ALA A 430 -6.12 -31.95 4.38
CA ALA A 430 -4.77 -32.18 4.89
C ALA A 430 -4.32 -31.20 5.99
N ILE A 431 -5.01 -30.07 6.20
CA ILE A 431 -4.66 -29.08 7.23
C ILE A 431 -5.46 -29.36 8.50
N PRO A 432 -4.79 -29.76 9.61
CA PRO A 432 -5.49 -29.97 10.88
C PRO A 432 -5.98 -28.63 11.44
N SER A 433 -7.26 -28.57 11.84
CA SER A 433 -7.88 -27.36 12.38
C SER A 433 -7.26 -26.84 13.68
N GLN A 434 -6.46 -27.67 14.37
CA GLN A 434 -5.83 -27.38 15.65
C GLN A 434 -4.41 -26.81 15.54
N VAL A 435 -3.81 -26.80 14.35
CA VAL A 435 -2.43 -26.34 14.13
C VAL A 435 -2.44 -24.90 13.59
N PRO A 436 -1.49 -24.04 14.01
CA PRO A 436 -1.38 -22.70 13.44
C PRO A 436 -1.21 -22.77 11.92
N HIS A 437 -2.04 -22.02 11.22
CA HIS A 437 -1.97 -21.83 9.78
C HIS A 437 -2.12 -20.35 9.46
N THR A 438 -1.45 -19.93 8.39
CA THR A 438 -1.63 -18.60 7.82
C THR A 438 -2.38 -18.73 6.51
N ARG A 439 -3.41 -17.89 6.39
CA ARG A 439 -4.22 -17.73 5.20
C ARG A 439 -3.87 -16.41 4.52
N ILE A 440 -3.54 -16.48 3.24
CA ILE A 440 -3.31 -15.30 2.39
C ILE A 440 -4.28 -15.37 1.21
N LEU A 441 -5.06 -14.32 1.04
CA LEU A 441 -5.99 -14.21 -0.08
C LEU A 441 -5.67 -12.99 -0.91
N LYS A 442 -5.51 -13.22 -2.22
CA LYS A 442 -5.30 -12.18 -3.23
C LYS A 442 -6.49 -12.15 -4.16
N LEU A 443 -6.97 -10.95 -4.43
CA LEU A 443 -8.12 -10.70 -5.28
C LEU A 443 -7.71 -9.75 -6.42
N ARG A 444 -8.20 -10.02 -7.63
CA ARG A 444 -8.07 -9.10 -8.76
C ARG A 444 -9.40 -9.00 -9.49
N LYS A 445 -9.96 -7.78 -9.57
CA LYS A 445 -11.15 -7.52 -10.39
C LYS A 445 -10.73 -7.35 -11.86
N VAL A 446 -11.39 -8.08 -12.74
CA VAL A 446 -11.23 -8.03 -14.19
C VAL A 446 -12.63 -7.96 -14.81
N GLY A 447 -13.01 -6.79 -15.30
CA GLY A 447 -14.39 -6.54 -15.75
C GLY A 447 -15.41 -6.81 -14.63
N ASN A 448 -16.34 -7.73 -14.88
CA ASN A 448 -17.36 -8.17 -13.92
C ASN A 448 -16.96 -9.45 -13.16
N THR A 449 -15.71 -9.87 -13.22
CA THR A 449 -15.23 -11.06 -12.51
C THR A 449 -14.19 -10.66 -11.46
N ILE A 450 -14.18 -11.36 -10.33
CA ILE A 450 -13.09 -11.32 -9.36
C ILE A 450 -12.34 -12.64 -9.41
N LEU A 451 -11.06 -12.55 -9.74
CA LEU A 451 -10.12 -13.63 -9.68
C LEU A 451 -9.60 -13.76 -8.26
N VAL A 452 -9.43 -15.00 -7.80
CA VAL A 452 -9.03 -15.34 -6.44
C VAL A 452 -7.80 -16.22 -6.47
N LEU A 453 -6.82 -15.90 -5.65
CA LEU A 453 -5.73 -16.79 -5.24
C LEU A 453 -5.76 -16.93 -3.71
N HIS A 454 -5.95 -18.15 -3.25
CA HIS A 454 -5.93 -18.55 -1.85
C HIS A 454 -4.67 -19.37 -1.59
N LEU A 455 -3.83 -18.86 -0.69
CA LEU A 455 -2.68 -19.56 -0.14
C LEU A 455 -3.00 -19.93 1.31
N GLU A 456 -2.75 -21.19 1.66
CA GLU A 456 -2.92 -21.69 3.01
C GLU A 456 -1.63 -22.41 3.42
N SER A 457 -0.96 -21.93 4.46
CA SER A 457 0.30 -22.51 4.93
C SER A 457 0.14 -23.18 6.28
N LEU A 458 0.53 -24.45 6.37
CA LEU A 458 0.75 -25.10 7.66
C LEU A 458 2.08 -24.63 8.25
N GLU A 459 2.06 -24.12 9.47
CA GLU A 459 3.24 -23.53 10.10
C GLU A 459 3.86 -24.40 11.19
N GLU A 460 5.19 -24.37 11.26
CA GLU A 460 5.98 -24.92 12.35
C GLU A 460 7.04 -23.89 12.75
N ALA A 461 7.06 -23.48 14.02
CA ALA A 461 7.96 -22.43 14.55
C ALA A 461 7.95 -21.11 13.74
N GLY A 462 6.77 -20.70 13.23
CA GLY A 462 6.59 -19.46 12.45
C GLY A 462 7.09 -19.54 11.00
N LYS A 463 7.37 -20.75 10.52
CA LYS A 463 7.84 -21.03 9.16
C LYS A 463 6.90 -21.97 8.43
N THR A 464 6.86 -21.84 7.11
CA THR A 464 6.04 -22.67 6.22
C THR A 464 6.59 -24.09 6.19
N LYS A 465 5.77 -25.05 6.62
CA LYS A 465 6.05 -26.48 6.49
C LYS A 465 5.43 -27.05 5.23
N GLN A 466 4.16 -26.69 4.99
CA GLN A 466 3.42 -27.04 3.79
C GLN A 466 2.68 -25.82 3.26
N LEU A 467 2.60 -25.70 1.94
CA LEU A 467 1.87 -24.63 1.26
C LEU A 467 0.83 -25.24 0.34
N PHE A 468 -0.42 -24.86 0.52
CA PHE A 468 -1.54 -25.26 -0.32
C PHE A 468 -2.04 -24.04 -1.08
N LEU A 469 -2.40 -24.26 -2.35
CA LEU A 469 -2.89 -23.23 -3.26
C LEU A 469 -4.27 -23.62 -3.78
N LYS A 470 -5.17 -22.65 -3.89
CA LYS A 470 -6.46 -22.77 -4.56
C LYS A 470 -6.76 -21.49 -5.33
N THR A 471 -7.27 -21.63 -6.54
CA THR A 471 -7.67 -20.50 -7.38
C THR A 471 -9.17 -20.51 -7.62
N GLY A 472 -9.71 -19.33 -7.95
CA GLY A 472 -11.13 -19.13 -8.08
C GLY A 472 -11.54 -17.98 -8.98
N LYS A 473 -12.81 -18.00 -9.38
CA LYS A 473 -13.48 -16.88 -10.04
C LYS A 473 -14.86 -16.65 -9.41
N ILE A 474 -15.18 -15.39 -9.15
CA ILE A 474 -16.44 -14.91 -8.58
C ILE A 474 -17.04 -13.89 -9.55
N GLU A 475 -18.21 -14.18 -10.12
CA GLU A 475 -18.94 -13.26 -11.00
C GLU A 475 -19.66 -12.18 -10.18
N LEU A 476 -19.66 -10.92 -10.62
CA LEU A 476 -20.22 -9.77 -9.89
C LEU A 476 -21.68 -9.45 -10.23
#